data_AF-A0A7J9F142-F1
#
_entry.id   AF-A0A7J9F142-F1
#
_cell.length_a   1.000
_cell.length_b   1.000
_cell.length_c   1.000
_cell.angle_alpha   90.00
_cell.angle_beta   90.00
_cell.angle_gamma   90.00
#
_symmetry.space_group_name_H-M   'P 1'
#
loop_
_entity.id
_entity.type
_entity.pdbx_description
1 polymer ?
#
loop_
_entity_poly.entity_id
_entity_poly.type
_entity_poly.pdbx_seq_one_letter_code
_entity_poly.pdbx_strand_id
1 'polypeptide(L)'
;MDSIAGHANYICKLKQTLPTLSAALQELRAQRNDVQRQVAVAEQRLLKRLERVQLWLSKAETMIIEAERVVEDGPQQMNNLFLGGCASKSCLSSYKFGKKVAKMLQEINDHMSKGAFEK
;
A
#
# COMPACT_ATOMS: atom_id res chain seq x y z
N MET A 1 0.84 -30.03 -10.54
CA MET A 1 2.29 -29.72 -10.60
C MET A 1 2.46 -28.28 -10.15
N ASP A 2 2.67 -28.03 -8.86
CA ASP A 2 3.26 -26.76 -8.41
C ASP A 2 4.74 -27.05 -8.18
N SER A 3 5.55 -26.75 -9.21
CA SER A 3 6.99 -26.92 -9.15
C SER A 3 7.58 -26.01 -8.09
N ILE A 4 8.58 -26.51 -7.35
CA ILE A 4 9.42 -25.74 -6.42
C ILE A 4 9.91 -24.42 -7.08
N ALA A 5 10.12 -24.42 -8.40
CA ALA A 5 10.49 -23.23 -9.16
C ALA A 5 9.38 -22.15 -9.21
N GLY A 6 8.11 -22.55 -9.32
CA GLY A 6 6.97 -21.64 -9.28
C GLY A 6 6.79 -21.00 -7.90
N HIS A 7 7.00 -21.78 -6.84
CA HIS A 7 6.99 -21.29 -5.47
C HIS A 7 8.14 -20.30 -5.24
N ALA A 8 9.38 -20.64 -5.61
CA ALA A 8 10.54 -19.77 -5.45
C ALA A 8 10.40 -18.43 -6.22
N ASN A 9 9.91 -18.47 -7.46
CA ASN A 9 9.63 -17.27 -8.27
C ASN A 9 8.59 -16.37 -7.59
N TYR A 10 7.56 -16.96 -6.99
CA TYR A 10 6.54 -16.22 -6.25
C TYR A 10 7.09 -15.53 -5.01
N ILE A 11 7.92 -16.22 -4.21
CA ILE A 11 8.61 -15.61 -3.05
C ILE A 11 9.49 -14.44 -3.50
N CYS A 12 10.24 -14.63 -4.59
CA CYS A 12 11.12 -13.61 -5.12
C CYS A 12 10.34 -12.34 -5.52
N LYS A 13 9.22 -12.51 -6.24
CA LYS A 13 8.32 -11.40 -6.59
C LYS A 13 7.78 -10.69 -5.36
N LEU A 14 7.32 -11.43 -4.35
CA LEU A 14 6.79 -10.84 -3.12
C LEU A 14 7.87 -10.05 -2.36
N LYS A 15 9.09 -10.58 -2.26
CA LYS A 15 10.26 -9.89 -1.69
C LYS A 15 10.59 -8.58 -2.40
N GLN A 16 10.35 -8.50 -3.71
CA GLN A 16 10.55 -7.27 -4.50
C GLN A 16 9.37 -6.29 -4.37
N THR A 17 8.15 -6.80 -4.19
CA THR A 17 6.93 -5.97 -4.17
C THR A 17 6.74 -5.26 -2.82
N LEU A 18 7.17 -5.86 -1.70
CA LEU A 18 7.06 -5.23 -0.38
C LEU A 18 7.87 -3.91 -0.26
N PRO A 19 9.14 -3.84 -0.68
CA PRO A 19 9.87 -2.57 -0.75
C PRO A 19 9.19 -1.55 -1.65
N THR A 20 8.61 -1.99 -2.77
CA THR A 20 7.87 -1.10 -3.69
C THR A 20 6.63 -0.51 -3.02
N LEU A 21 5.86 -1.33 -2.28
CA LEU A 21 4.73 -0.86 -1.49
C LEU A 21 5.17 0.11 -0.39
N SER A 22 6.29 -0.16 0.28
CA SER A 22 6.84 0.74 1.30
C SER A 22 7.23 2.10 0.72
N ALA A 23 7.85 2.14 -0.46
CA ALA A 23 8.19 3.37 -1.15
C ALA A 23 6.93 4.18 -1.54
N ALA A 24 5.96 3.53 -2.19
CA ALA A 24 4.69 4.17 -2.56
C ALA A 24 3.93 4.71 -1.34
N LEU A 25 4.00 4.02 -0.20
CA LEU A 25 3.43 4.47 1.06
C LEU A 25 4.12 5.75 1.58
N GLN A 26 5.44 5.87 1.47
CA GLN A 26 6.16 7.10 1.82
C GLN A 26 5.75 8.27 0.91
N GLU A 27 5.61 8.03 -0.39
CA GLU A 27 5.15 9.03 -1.35
C GLU A 27 3.72 9.52 -1.03
N LEU A 28 2.80 8.59 -0.75
CA LEU A 28 1.43 8.93 -0.37
C LEU A 28 1.39 9.77 0.92
N ARG A 29 2.23 9.46 1.92
CA ARG A 29 2.34 10.28 3.15
C ARG A 29 2.84 11.68 2.84
N ALA A 30 3.88 11.80 2.02
CA ALA A 30 4.43 13.09 1.63
C ALA A 30 3.35 13.94 0.93
N GLN A 31 2.68 13.38 -0.08
CA GLN A 31 1.61 14.06 -0.81
C GLN A 31 0.44 14.44 0.11
N ARG A 32 0.02 13.55 1.02
CA ARG A 32 -1.03 13.84 1.99
C ARG A 32 -0.65 15.02 2.89
N ASN A 33 0.58 15.05 3.37
CA ASN A 33 1.08 16.13 4.21
C ASN A 33 1.17 17.46 3.45
N ASP A 34 1.55 17.43 2.17
CA ASP A 34 1.53 18.61 1.30
C ASP A 34 0.13 19.17 1.11
N VAL A 35 -0.84 18.32 0.76
CA VAL A 35 -2.25 18.72 0.61
C VAL A 35 -2.79 19.29 1.92
N GLN A 36 -2.52 18.63 3.05
CA GLN A 36 -2.93 19.13 4.36
C GLN A 36 -2.35 20.51 4.68
N ARG A 37 -1.07 20.77 4.34
CA ARG A 37 -0.45 22.09 4.49
C ARG A 37 -1.12 23.14 3.61
N GLN A 38 -1.40 22.83 2.35
CA GLN A 38 -2.08 23.75 1.43
C GLN A 38 -3.47 24.12 1.94
N VAL A 39 -4.21 23.14 2.45
CA VAL A 39 -5.51 23.35 3.06
C VAL A 39 -5.42 24.26 4.29
N ALA A 40 -4.44 24.04 5.17
CA ALA A 40 -4.24 24.89 6.34
C ALA A 40 -3.95 26.36 5.94
N VAL A 41 -3.15 26.59 4.90
CA VAL A 41 -2.87 27.93 4.36
C VAL A 41 -4.13 28.57 3.77
N ALA A 42 -4.96 27.80 3.04
CA ALA A 42 -6.21 28.30 2.48
C ALA A 42 -7.23 28.65 3.58
N GLU A 43 -7.36 27.81 4.60
CA GLU A 43 -8.25 28.02 5.75
C GLU A 43 -7.83 29.25 6.58
N GLN A 44 -6.53 29.51 6.73
CA GLN A 44 -6.02 30.76 7.32
C GLN A 44 -6.46 32.02 6.55
N ARG A 45 -6.74 31.90 5.25
CA ARG A 45 -7.27 32.96 4.40
C ARG A 45 -8.81 32.97 4.36
N LEU A 46 -9.46 32.29 5.30
CA LEU A 46 -10.92 32.14 5.39
C LEU A 46 -11.57 31.41 4.20
N LEU A 47 -10.76 30.71 3.38
CA LEU A 47 -11.30 29.84 2.33
C LEU A 47 -11.74 28.51 2.95
N LYS A 48 -12.89 28.02 2.52
CA LYS A 48 -13.37 26.71 2.94
C LYS A 48 -12.68 25.61 2.14
N ARG A 49 -12.25 24.57 2.84
CA ARG A 49 -11.78 23.33 2.22
C ARG A 49 -12.86 22.74 1.31
N LEU A 50 -12.45 22.26 0.15
CA LEU A 50 -13.34 21.55 -0.76
C LEU A 50 -13.61 20.13 -0.24
N GLU A 51 -14.86 19.68 -0.34
CA GLU A 51 -15.27 18.32 0.03
C GLU A 51 -14.43 17.23 -0.68
N ARG A 52 -14.08 17.45 -1.95
CA ARG A 52 -13.21 16.52 -2.70
C ARG A 52 -11.82 16.36 -2.07
N VAL A 53 -11.28 17.44 -1.49
CA VAL A 53 -9.96 17.42 -0.83
C VAL A 53 -10.07 16.72 0.52
N GLN A 54 -11.15 16.98 1.27
CA GLN A 54 -11.42 16.26 2.53
C GLN A 54 -11.55 14.75 2.29
N LEU A 55 -12.35 14.35 1.31
CA LEU A 55 -12.53 12.94 0.97
C LEU A 55 -11.20 12.29 0.54
N TRP A 56 -10.38 13.00 -0.22
CA TRP A 56 -9.08 12.49 -0.64
C TRP A 56 -8.11 12.30 0.53
N LEU A 57 -8.05 13.26 1.46
CA LEU A 57 -7.23 13.17 2.68
C LEU A 57 -7.67 12.01 3.57
N SER A 58 -8.98 11.83 3.78
CA SER A 58 -9.51 10.71 4.57
C SER A 58 -9.18 9.35 3.95
N LYS A 59 -9.33 9.22 2.63
CA LYS A 59 -8.97 7.99 1.91
C LYS A 59 -7.46 7.71 1.97
N ALA A 60 -6.63 8.74 1.83
CA ALA A 60 -5.18 8.61 1.96
C ALA A 60 -4.80 8.09 3.35
N GLU A 61 -5.41 8.62 4.41
CA GLU A 61 -5.21 8.15 5.79
C GLU A 61 -5.56 6.66 5.95
N THR A 62 -6.73 6.25 5.46
CA THR A 62 -7.15 4.84 5.53
C THR A 62 -6.18 3.94 4.79
N MET A 63 -5.76 4.31 3.57
CA MET A 63 -4.78 3.53 2.79
C MET A 63 -3.43 3.44 3.50
N ILE A 64 -2.98 4.52 4.14
CA ILE A 64 -1.72 4.53 4.91
C ILE A 64 -1.78 3.49 6.04
N ILE A 65 -2.83 3.51 6.85
CA ILE A 65 -3.01 2.60 7.99
C ILE A 65 -3.07 1.14 7.52
N GLU A 66 -3.81 0.87 6.44
CA GLU A 66 -3.92 -0.49 5.90
C GLU A 66 -2.60 -1.00 5.33
N ALA A 67 -1.84 -0.13 4.64
CA ALA A 67 -0.54 -0.45 4.07
C ALA A 67 0.54 -0.65 5.13
N GLU A 68 0.54 0.13 6.20
CA GLU A 68 1.41 -0.09 7.36
C GLU A 68 1.24 -1.50 7.92
N ARG A 69 0.01 -1.92 8.17
CA ARG A 69 -0.27 -3.28 8.66
C ARG A 69 0.24 -4.36 7.71
N VAL A 70 0.09 -4.17 6.40
CA VAL A 70 0.60 -5.13 5.40
C VAL A 70 2.13 -5.19 5.39
N VAL A 71 2.80 -4.05 5.55
CA VAL A 71 4.27 -3.99 5.62
C VAL A 71 4.77 -4.63 6.92
N GLU A 72 4.10 -4.39 8.05
CA GLU A 72 4.41 -4.99 9.36
C GLU A 72 4.18 -6.50 9.37
N ASP A 73 3.10 -6.99 8.78
CA ASP A 73 2.78 -8.43 8.68
C ASP A 73 3.70 -9.17 7.68
N GLY A 74 4.32 -8.44 6.75
CA GLY A 74 5.09 -8.98 5.63
C GLY A 74 6.20 -9.97 6.04
N PRO A 75 7.11 -9.60 6.97
CA PRO A 75 8.16 -10.50 7.46
C PRO A 75 7.64 -11.81 8.05
N GLN A 76 6.56 -11.77 8.84
CA GLN A 76 5.98 -12.97 9.44
C GLN A 76 5.38 -13.89 8.37
N GLN A 77 4.65 -13.34 7.41
CA GLN A 77 4.07 -14.13 6.32
C GLN A 77 5.14 -14.71 5.41
N MET A 78 6.23 -13.97 5.12
CA MET A 78 7.38 -14.48 4.40
C MET A 78 8.10 -15.61 5.15
N ASN A 79 8.26 -15.51 6.47
CA ASN A 79 8.86 -16.57 7.28
C ASN A 79 8.03 -17.86 7.25
N ASN A 80 6.69 -17.73 7.30
CA ASN A 80 5.78 -18.86 7.17
C ASN A 80 5.85 -19.55 5.79
N LEU A 81 6.21 -18.83 4.71
CA LEU A 81 6.51 -19.45 3.41
C LEU A 81 7.79 -20.28 3.45
N PHE A 82 8.86 -19.73 4.05
CA PHE A 82 10.18 -20.35 4.02
C PHE A 82 10.23 -21.66 4.81
N LEU A 83 9.48 -21.74 5.91
CA LEU A 83 9.45 -22.91 6.80
C LEU A 83 8.40 -23.97 6.41
N GLY A 84 7.45 -23.62 5.53
CA GLY A 84 6.35 -24.49 5.15
C GLY A 84 6.59 -25.20 3.82
N GLY A 85 7.33 -26.30 3.81
CA GLY A 85 7.44 -27.16 2.63
C GLY A 85 6.05 -27.61 2.17
N CYS A 86 5.62 -27.18 0.96
CA CYS A 86 4.38 -27.51 0.24
C CYS A 86 3.18 -28.05 1.05
N ALA A 87 2.87 -27.44 2.20
CA ALA A 87 1.60 -27.64 2.88
C ALA A 87 0.58 -26.70 2.22
N SER A 88 -0.43 -27.25 1.56
CA SER A 88 -1.42 -26.49 0.77
C SER A 88 -1.99 -25.23 1.45
N LYS A 89 -2.10 -25.23 2.79
CA LYS A 89 -2.57 -24.09 3.58
C LYS A 89 -1.59 -22.90 3.60
N SER A 90 -0.28 -23.13 3.71
CA SER A 90 0.71 -22.04 3.69
C SER A 90 0.78 -21.44 2.29
N CYS A 91 0.78 -22.26 1.23
CA CYS A 91 0.79 -21.77 -0.15
C CYS A 91 -0.43 -20.88 -0.49
N LEU A 92 -1.63 -21.26 -0.01
CA LEU A 92 -2.85 -20.47 -0.21
C LEU A 92 -2.84 -19.14 0.56
N SER A 93 -2.33 -19.10 1.80
CA SER A 93 -2.23 -17.84 2.55
C SER A 93 -1.22 -16.89 1.91
N SER A 94 -0.07 -17.41 1.47
CA SER A 94 0.94 -16.67 0.72
C SER A 94 0.40 -16.05 -0.56
N TYR A 95 -0.36 -16.82 -1.35
CA TYR A 95 -0.98 -16.36 -2.59
C TYR A 95 -1.96 -15.20 -2.32
N LYS A 96 -2.82 -15.35 -1.31
CA LYS A 96 -3.74 -14.29 -0.88
C LYS A 96 -3.00 -13.02 -0.45
N PHE A 97 -1.88 -13.18 0.26
CA PHE A 97 -1.08 -12.06 0.72
C PHE A 97 -0.44 -11.28 -0.43
N GLY A 98 0.23 -11.95 -1.38
CA GLY A 98 0.82 -11.24 -2.52
C GLY A 98 -0.23 -10.57 -3.41
N LYS A 99 -1.42 -11.18 -3.57
CA LYS A 99 -2.55 -10.51 -4.24
C LYS A 99 -3.01 -9.25 -3.48
N LYS A 100 -3.02 -9.29 -2.15
CA LYS A 100 -3.31 -8.12 -1.29
C LYS A 100 -2.28 -7.01 -1.49
N VAL A 101 -0.99 -7.34 -1.46
CA VAL A 101 0.12 -6.40 -1.68
C VAL A 101 0.00 -5.72 -3.05
N ALA A 102 -0.21 -6.50 -4.12
CA ALA A 102 -0.33 -5.97 -5.48
C ALA A 102 -1.55 -5.04 -5.64
N LYS A 103 -2.71 -5.43 -5.09
CA LYS A 103 -3.93 -4.61 -5.12
C LYS A 103 -3.73 -3.28 -4.40
N MET A 104 -3.12 -3.32 -3.23
CA MET A 104 -2.87 -2.13 -2.41
C MET A 104 -1.90 -1.15 -3.09
N LEU A 105 -0.83 -1.66 -3.70
CA LEU A 105 0.09 -0.84 -4.47
C LEU A 105 -0.63 -0.11 -5.62
N GLN A 106 -1.51 -0.83 -6.33
CA GLN A 106 -2.30 -0.24 -7.41
C GLN A 106 -3.25 0.84 -6.88
N GLU A 107 -3.97 0.57 -5.79
CA GLU A 107 -4.89 1.52 -5.18
C GLU A 107 -4.18 2.81 -4.70
N ILE A 108 -2.98 2.68 -4.12
CA ILE A 108 -2.15 3.82 -3.71
C ILE A 108 -1.76 4.67 -4.93
N ASN A 109 -1.23 4.04 -5.99
CA ASN A 109 -0.83 4.76 -7.21
C ASN A 109 -2.02 5.47 -7.87
N ASP A 110 -3.16 4.79 -7.98
CA ASP A 110 -4.39 5.37 -8.53
C ASP A 110 -4.89 6.54 -7.67
N HIS A 111 -4.76 6.46 -6.34
CA HIS A 111 -5.17 7.53 -5.43
C HIS A 111 -4.24 8.74 -5.50
N MET A 112 -2.93 8.53 -5.60
CA MET A 112 -1.94 9.59 -5.75
C MET A 112 -2.17 10.40 -7.04
N SER A 113 -2.51 9.73 -8.15
CA SER A 113 -2.84 10.41 -9.41
C SER A 113 -4.05 11.37 -9.29
N LYS A 114 -4.98 11.08 -8.37
CA LYS A 114 -6.16 11.92 -8.07
C LYS A 114 -5.87 13.06 -7.09
N GLY A 115 -4.69 13.08 -6.48
CA GLY A 115 -4.25 14.12 -5.53
C GLY A 115 -3.68 15.37 -6.20
N ALA A 116 -3.64 15.42 -7.53
CA ALA A 116 -3.31 16.62 -8.28
C ALA A 116 -4.54 17.54 -8.34
N PHE A 117 -4.76 18.32 -7.29
CA PHE A 117 -5.75 19.38 -7.31
C PHE A 117 -5.23 20.55 -8.15
N GLU A 118 -6.01 20.97 -9.15
CA GLU A 118 -5.72 22.18 -9.93
C GLU A 118 -5.46 23.36 -8.98
N LYS A 119 -4.40 24.13 -9.27
CA LYS A 119 -3.96 25.28 -8.49
C LYS A 119 -4.72 26.54 -8.85
#